data_AF-A0ABD2KW77-F1
#
_entry.id   AF-A0ABD2KW77-F1
#
_cell.length_a   1.000
_cell.length_b   1.000
_cell.length_c   1.000
_cell.angle_alpha   90.00
_cell.angle_beta   90.00
_cell.angle_gamma   90.00
#
_symmetry.space_group_name_H-M   'P 1'
#
loop_
_entity.id
_entity.type
_entity.pdbx_description
1 polymer ?
#
loop_
_entity_poly.entity_id
_entity_poly.type
_entity_poly.pdbx_seq_one_letter_code
_entity_poly.pdbx_strand_id
1 'polypeptide(L)' 'MLDKLLDIGHESHHRLASELVTGMVSGSKLWQYAKVKKVQERLEQRLTDTFLGLTEEVEKNWGTALATIRCV' A
#
# COMPACT_ATOMS: atom_id res chain seq x y z
N MET A 1 8.31 -8.51 -3.99
CA MET A 1 8.53 -7.33 -4.85
C MET A 1 8.14 -6.07 -4.10
N LEU A 2 6.88 -5.92 -3.67
CA LEU A 2 6.47 -4.82 -2.77
C LEU A 2 7.34 -4.75 -1.50
N ASP A 3 7.61 -5.92 -0.89
CA ASP A 3 8.50 -6.06 0.26
C ASP A 3 9.91 -5.48 0.05
N LYS A 4 10.45 -5.52 -1.17
CA LYS A 4 11.75 -4.96 -1.50
C LYS A 4 11.68 -3.46 -1.74
N LEU A 5 10.54 -2.96 -2.24
CA LEU A 5 10.32 -1.53 -2.45
C LEU A 5 10.12 -0.78 -1.14
N LEU A 6 9.51 -1.43 -0.14
CA LEU A 6 9.32 -0.86 1.20
C LEU A 6 10.61 -0.83 2.04
N ASP A 7 11.53 -1.76 1.78
CA ASP A 7 12.84 -1.84 2.46
C ASP A 7 13.83 -0.79 1.91
N ILE A 8 13.61 -0.34 0.67
CA ILE A 8 14.37 0.74 0.06
C ILE A 8 13.75 2.06 0.50
N GLY A 9 14.32 2.70 1.53
CA GLY A 9 13.87 3.97 2.11
C GLY A 9 13.97 5.21 1.21
N HIS A 10 13.97 5.05 -0.12
CA HIS A 10 13.88 6.14 -1.07
C HIS A 10 12.41 6.51 -1.32
N GLU A 11 12.09 7.79 -1.24
CA GLU A 11 10.74 8.34 -1.45
C GLU A 11 10.07 7.84 -2.75
N SER A 12 10.81 7.79 -3.86
CA SER A 12 10.27 7.32 -5.15
C SER A 12 9.82 5.85 -5.12
N HIS A 13 10.44 5.02 -4.28
CA HIS A 13 10.07 3.62 -4.12
C HIS A 13 8.79 3.49 -3.28
N HIS A 14 8.65 4.31 -2.24
CA HIS A 14 7.39 4.39 -1.48
C HIS A 14 6.24 4.92 -2.32
N ARG A 15 6.48 5.90 -3.19
CA ARG A 15 5.46 6.38 -4.13
C ARG A 15 5.00 5.26 -5.07
N LEU A 16 5.94 4.54 -5.69
CA LEU A 16 5.62 3.38 -6.52
C LEU A 16 4.88 2.28 -5.74
N ALA A 17 5.32 2.01 -4.51
CA ALA A 17 4.66 1.03 -3.63
C ALA A 17 3.23 1.45 -3.32
N SER A 18 2.99 2.74 -3.02
CA SER A 18 1.66 3.26 -2.75
C SER A 18 0.72 3.15 -3.97
N GLU A 19 1.21 3.46 -5.17
CA GLU A 19 0.44 3.33 -6.42
C GLU A 19 0.13 1.86 -6.74
N LEU A 20 1.08 0.94 -6.50
CA LEU A 20 0.86 -0.51 -6.63
C LEU A 20 -0.21 -1.01 -5.66
N VAL A 21 -0.16 -0.57 -4.39
CA VAL A 21 -1.18 -0.93 -3.40
C VAL A 21 -2.54 -0.38 -3.81
N THR A 22 -2.62 0.88 -4.25
CA THR A 22 -3.85 1.50 -4.74
C THR A 22 -4.43 0.73 -5.94
N GLY A 23 -3.59 0.34 -6.89
CA GLY A 23 -4.01 -0.48 -8.04
C GLY A 23 -4.48 -1.87 -7.62
N MET A 24 -3.78 -2.52 -6.70
CA MET A 24 -4.17 -3.83 -6.16
C MET A 24 -5.52 -3.79 -5.44
N VAL A 25 -5.73 -2.81 -4.54
CA VAL A 25 -6.98 -2.69 -3.78
C VAL A 25 -8.14 -2.23 -4.68
N SER A 26 -7.87 -1.37 -5.65
CA SER A 26 -8.90 -0.99 -6.64
C SER A 26 -9.29 -2.18 -7.53
N GLY A 27 -8.31 -2.98 -7.95
CA GLY A 27 -8.53 -4.20 -8.74
C GLY A 27 -9.10 -5.37 -7.94
N SER A 28 -8.96 -5.37 -6.61
CA SER A 28 -9.47 -6.44 -5.75
C SER A 28 -11.00 -6.50 -5.68
N LYS A 29 -11.71 -5.49 -6.20
CA LYS A 29 -13.17 -5.51 -6.40
C LYS A 29 -13.65 -6.68 -7.28
N LEU A 30 -12.78 -7.16 -8.18
CA LEU A 30 -13.08 -8.29 -9.06
C LEU A 30 -12.65 -9.64 -8.47
N TRP A 31 -12.07 -9.66 -7.27
CA TRP A 31 -11.52 -10.87 -6.67
C TRP A 31 -12.52 -11.50 -5.70
N GLN A 32 -12.41 -12.82 -5.54
CA GLN A 32 -13.15 -13.53 -4.51
C GLN A 32 -12.70 -13.06 -3.12
N TYR A 33 -13.64 -12.93 -2.19
CA TYR A 33 -13.41 -12.45 -0.81
C TYR A 33 -12.23 -13.15 -0.11
N ALA A 34 -12.09 -14.47 -0.26
CA ALA A 34 -10.98 -15.23 0.33
C ALA A 34 -9.60 -14.77 -0.16
N LYS A 35 -9.50 -14.34 -1.43
CA LYS A 35 -8.26 -13.81 -2.01
C LYS A 35 -8.00 -12.37 -1.54
N VAL A 36 -9.05 -11.55 -1.45
CA VAL A 36 -8.96 -10.18 -0.91
C VAL A 36 -8.46 -10.21 0.53
N LYS A 37 -9.07 -11.04 1.38
CA LYS A 37 -8.73 -11.14 2.80
C LYS A 37 -7.27 -11.53 3.02
N LYS A 38 -6.77 -12.57 2.30
CA LYS A 38 -5.35 -12.97 2.38
C LYS A 38 -4.38 -11.85 1.96
N VAL A 39 -4.74 -11.08 0.95
CA VAL A 39 -3.89 -10.01 0.44
C VAL A 39 -3.93 -8.79 1.36
N GLN A 40 -5.10 -8.47 1.91
CA GLN A 40 -5.28 -7.43 2.92
C GLN A 40 -4.50 -7.75 4.19
N GLU A 41 -4.63 -8.94 4.77
CA GLU A 41 -3.90 -9.36 5.98
C GLU A 41 -2.37 -9.22 5.80
N ARG A 42 -1.86 -9.61 4.61
CA ARG A 42 -0.43 -9.46 4.29
C ARG A 42 -0.02 -7.99 4.10
N LEU A 43 -0.84 -7.18 3.45
CA LEU A 43 -0.58 -5.76 3.26
C LEU A 43 -0.59 -5.02 4.59
N GLU A 44 -1.57 -5.30 5.43
CA GLU A 44 -1.76 -4.65 6.72
C GLU A 44 -0.52 -4.84 7.62
N GLN A 45 -0.03 -6.07 7.78
CA GLN A 45 1.19 -6.34 8.55
C GLN A 45 2.40 -5.53 8.04
N ARG A 46 2.62 -5.50 6.72
CA ARG A 46 3.80 -4.86 6.12
C ARG A 46 3.70 -3.33 6.09
N LEU A 47 2.48 -2.82 5.89
CA LEU A 47 2.20 -1.39 5.95
C LEU A 47 2.35 -0.87 7.38
N THR A 48 1.91 -1.61 8.41
CA THR A 48 2.11 -1.22 9.81
C THR A 48 3.59 -1.05 10.14
N ASP A 49 4.44 -2.01 9.76
CA ASP A 49 5.90 -1.91 9.98
C ASP A 49 6.49 -0.70 9.25
N THR A 50 6.01 -0.42 8.04
CA THR A 50 6.47 0.71 7.23
C THR A 50 6.00 2.05 7.83
N PHE A 51 4.73 2.16 8.25
CA PHE A 51 4.14 3.35 8.84
C PHE A 51 4.77 3.76 10.17
N LEU A 52 5.32 2.81 10.93
CA LEU A 52 6.06 3.11 12.16
C LEU A 52 7.40 3.82 11.91
N GLY A 53 7.99 3.66 10.72
CA GLY A 53 9.26 4.28 10.35
C GLY A 53 9.14 5.42 9.32
N LEU A 54 7.92 5.90 9.07
CA LEU A 54 7.65 6.80 7.95
C LEU A 54 7.98 8.26 8.25
N THR A 55 8.59 8.93 7.27
CA THR A 55 8.82 10.39 7.24
C THR A 55 7.60 11.13 6.69
N GLU A 56 7.42 12.39 7.11
CA GLU A 56 6.26 13.25 6.82
C GLU A 56 5.95 13.41 5.31
N GLU A 57 6.99 13.44 4.46
CA GLU A 57 6.83 13.50 3.00
C GLU A 57 6.17 12.25 2.42
N VAL A 58 6.52 11.09 2.96
CA VAL A 58 6.03 9.81 2.45
C VAL A 58 4.61 9.54 2.97
N GLU A 59 4.27 10.03 4.16
CA GLU A 59 2.90 10.04 4.70
C GLU A 59 1.90 10.72 3.74
N LYS A 60 2.27 11.87 3.16
CA LYS A 60 1.43 12.59 2.18
C LYS A 60 1.17 11.78 0.90
N ASN A 61 2.18 11.06 0.44
CA ASN A 61 2.06 10.19 -0.74
C ASN A 61 1.12 9.01 -0.45
N TRP A 62 1.27 8.35 0.70
CA TRP A 62 0.35 7.29 1.13
C TRP A 62 -1.08 7.82 1.36
N GLY A 63 -1.24 8.99 1.97
CA GLY A 63 -2.55 9.61 2.16
C GLY A 63 -3.28 9.87 0.83
N THR A 64 -2.55 10.36 -0.18
CA THR A 64 -3.10 10.56 -1.52
C THR A 64 -3.45 9.24 -2.20
N ALA A 65 -2.58 8.24 -2.08
CA ALA A 65 -2.80 6.91 -2.63
C ALA A 65 -4.03 6.22 -2.02
N LEU A 66 -4.18 6.29 -0.69
CA LEU A 66 -5.34 5.79 0.05
C LEU A 66 -6.62 6.56 -0.30
N ALA A 67 -6.56 7.89 -0.43
CA ALA A 67 -7.71 8.69 -0.88
C ALA A 67 -8.14 8.32 -2.31
N THR A 68 -7.20 7.88 -3.15
CA THR A 68 -7.48 7.39 -4.51
C THR A 68 -8.12 6.01 -4.51
N ILE A 69 -7.85 5.18 -3.49
CA ILE A 69 -8.64 3.98 -3.17
C ILE A 69 -9.98 4.48 -2.64
N ARG A 70 -10.79 5.01 -3.55
CA ARG A 70 -12.12 5.53 -3.28
C ARG A 70 -12.88 4.49 -2.45
N CYS A 71 -13.14 4.81 -1.17
CA CYS A 71 -14.15 4.14 -0.38
C CYS A 71 -15.42 4.08 -1.24
N VAL A 72 -15.75 2.86 -1.69
CA VAL A 72 -17.08 2.52 -2.20
C VAL A 72 -17.77 1.80 -1.06
#